data_AF-A0A8J6MNT8-F1
#
_entry.id   AF-A0A8J6MNT8-F1
#
_cell.length_a   1.000
_cell.length_b   1.000
_cell.length_c   1.000
_cell.angle_alpha   90.00
_cell.angle_beta   90.00
_cell.angle_gamma   90.00
#
_symmetry.space_group_name_H-M   'P 1'
#
loop_
_entity.id
_entity.type
_entity.pdbx_description
1 polymer ?
#
loop_
_entity_poly.entity_id
_entity_poly.type
_entity_poly.pdbx_seq_one_letter_code
_entity_poly.pdbx_strand_id
1 'polypeptide(L)'
;MKTIIPLKNKSESGSSAMALIVGVAVLGSSGLYVKNLVSSTSRLISERKVNADSEMQQTNSISSASRFKSLLTPSMNPAKNLMVPPLYPKNYFNTAWELSNADGKSLDGVGMTGIAQVSIDSYNTDTLSLNEIAPIMKGDSTFNSLSKMKMSLQIVKLNPLGGSPANPMIDSVDVKIQSGAERNHPAYVNIKLVPPIPRVPKLALRLEGSSALSFDFTNVPNGNHEICILGSGVVFAGRITIDSLSQKVGGWDPATGLISHNAVSYDSVDSVIGCVKKHFGGGPSVGGSVDATACKWIPDAASGSSTYKINGEIIGVKSSDTVAATEVVMNVQGAPASFAGNLTDLYQNQCLDKCPYFGPNTLGSWTDSDYELPVQAQAFGSSTNAEFMTTKHQQFNLPDNKKLCFNFSEPLKAFQAVNPGKYPATRNEMMGPPFNTWDQIGLYTYDAGTCQERFLFTRNGCGCFNENTLILLGDGITQKSIKDLTYNDTIWNPSHHRAYSIRKISVGPEKVPMFHIQADGHDLTVTGTHPFITPQGIEAAFELEQGQLISMDSGTFAPISVIEIIPVPSSPPDVWNVEVNAADDDLGAHQVVANGIVTGDLYIQTLKQAEQ
;
A
#
# COMPACT_ATOMS: atom_id res chain seq x y z
N MET A 1 -90.56 -62.54 42.93
CA MET A 1 -91.07 -62.57 44.31
C MET A 1 -91.73 -61.24 44.61
N LYS A 2 -93.00 -61.28 45.00
CA LYS A 2 -93.81 -60.15 45.48
C LYS A 2 -93.24 -59.63 46.80
N THR A 3 -93.16 -58.31 46.94
CA THR A 3 -93.66 -57.64 48.17
C THR A 3 -94.22 -56.27 47.79
N ILE A 4 -95.54 -56.15 47.91
CA ILE A 4 -96.29 -54.90 47.87
C ILE A 4 -96.40 -54.43 49.33
N ILE A 5 -96.05 -53.17 49.63
CA ILE A 5 -96.38 -52.50 50.89
C ILE A 5 -97.06 -51.17 50.55
N PRO A 6 -98.26 -50.88 51.08
CA PRO A 6 -99.06 -49.74 50.67
C PRO A 6 -98.68 -48.44 51.40
N LEU A 7 -98.93 -47.35 50.70
CA LEU A 7 -98.80 -45.95 51.11
C LEU A 7 -99.65 -45.63 52.36
N LYS A 8 -99.09 -44.81 53.25
CA LYS A 8 -99.82 -44.10 54.31
C LYS A 8 -99.58 -42.60 54.16
N ASN A 9 -100.61 -41.89 53.74
CA ASN A 9 -100.66 -40.42 53.68
C ASN A 9 -100.48 -39.83 55.08
N LYS A 10 -99.52 -38.90 55.22
CA LYS A 10 -99.49 -37.89 56.27
C LYS A 10 -99.22 -36.52 55.66
N SER A 11 -100.27 -35.71 55.71
CA SER A 11 -100.32 -34.25 55.86
C SER A 11 -99.11 -33.43 55.40
N GLU A 12 -99.37 -32.67 54.34
CA GLU A 12 -98.63 -31.51 53.88
C GLU A 12 -98.57 -30.41 54.96
N SER A 13 -97.38 -30.15 55.48
CA SER A 13 -97.04 -28.86 56.09
C SER A 13 -95.52 -28.71 56.12
N GLY A 14 -94.95 -28.10 55.09
CA GLY A 14 -93.54 -27.71 55.07
C GLY A 14 -92.87 -27.80 53.70
N SER A 15 -93.21 -26.90 52.75
CA SER A 15 -92.43 -26.77 51.51
C SER A 15 -92.53 -25.40 50.82
N SER A 16 -92.75 -24.31 51.55
CA SER A 16 -92.53 -22.95 51.00
C SER A 16 -91.10 -22.47 51.25
N ALA A 17 -90.47 -22.84 52.37
CA ALA A 17 -89.08 -22.48 52.67
C ALA A 17 -88.05 -23.24 51.81
N MET A 18 -88.25 -24.54 51.55
CA MET A 18 -87.36 -25.34 50.67
C MET A 18 -87.48 -24.91 49.20
N ALA A 19 -88.68 -24.59 48.71
CA ALA A 19 -88.86 -24.08 47.34
C ALA A 19 -88.19 -22.71 47.14
N LEU A 20 -88.18 -21.85 48.16
CA LEU A 20 -87.52 -20.54 48.11
C LEU A 20 -85.98 -20.66 48.21
N ILE A 21 -85.46 -21.60 49.00
CA ILE A 21 -84.02 -21.88 49.08
C ILE A 21 -83.51 -22.53 47.78
N VAL A 22 -84.27 -23.45 47.17
CA VAL A 22 -83.94 -24.03 45.86
C VAL A 22 -84.08 -22.99 44.73
N GLY A 23 -85.09 -22.11 44.79
CA GLY A 23 -85.24 -21.00 43.84
C GLY A 23 -84.08 -20.00 43.89
N VAL A 24 -83.62 -19.63 45.09
CA VAL A 24 -82.44 -18.75 45.28
C VAL A 24 -81.13 -19.46 44.89
N ALA A 25 -81.00 -20.76 45.13
CA ALA A 25 -79.83 -21.53 44.70
C ALA A 25 -79.77 -21.73 43.17
N VAL A 26 -80.91 -21.90 42.49
CA VAL A 26 -80.98 -21.98 41.02
C VAL A 26 -80.75 -20.61 40.36
N LEU A 27 -81.21 -19.52 40.98
CA LEU A 27 -80.88 -18.16 40.54
C LEU A 27 -79.40 -17.77 40.82
N GLY A 28 -78.83 -18.23 41.92
CA GLY A 28 -77.41 -18.03 42.25
C GLY A 28 -76.46 -18.82 41.34
N SER A 29 -76.80 -20.08 41.03
CA SER A 29 -76.00 -20.93 40.12
C SER A 29 -76.13 -20.48 38.66
N SER A 30 -77.30 -20.03 38.21
CA SER A 30 -77.43 -19.41 36.89
C SER A 30 -76.69 -18.08 36.78
N GLY A 31 -76.69 -17.25 37.84
CA GLY A 31 -75.89 -16.01 37.88
C GLY A 31 -74.37 -16.26 37.81
N LEU A 32 -73.87 -17.27 38.52
CA LEU A 32 -72.46 -17.69 38.43
C LEU A 32 -72.11 -18.28 37.07
N TYR A 33 -73.02 -19.06 36.47
CA TYR A 33 -72.85 -19.61 35.12
C TYR A 33 -72.81 -18.51 34.05
N VAL A 34 -73.73 -17.55 34.07
CA VAL A 34 -73.74 -16.40 33.15
C VAL A 34 -72.49 -15.54 33.35
N LYS A 35 -72.08 -15.27 34.60
CA LYS A 35 -70.84 -14.53 34.87
C LYS A 35 -69.60 -15.26 34.32
N ASN A 36 -69.54 -16.58 34.43
CA ASN A 36 -68.44 -17.39 33.90
C ASN A 36 -68.45 -17.47 32.37
N LEU A 37 -69.64 -17.51 31.76
CA LEU A 37 -69.80 -17.47 30.30
C LEU A 37 -69.40 -16.09 29.74
N VAL A 38 -69.81 -15.00 30.40
CA VAL A 38 -69.44 -13.63 30.01
C VAL A 38 -67.93 -13.40 30.18
N SER A 39 -67.32 -13.86 31.27
CA SER A 39 -65.87 -13.72 31.46
C SER A 39 -65.07 -14.55 30.46
N SER A 40 -65.51 -15.79 30.17
CA SER A 40 -64.89 -16.65 29.16
C SER A 40 -65.02 -16.05 27.75
N THR A 41 -66.20 -15.56 27.38
CA THR A 41 -66.43 -14.91 26.08
C THR A 41 -65.63 -13.61 25.97
N SER A 42 -65.58 -12.80 27.03
CA SER A 42 -64.76 -11.58 27.07
C SER A 42 -63.27 -11.89 26.92
N ARG A 43 -62.76 -12.93 27.59
CA ARG A 43 -61.37 -13.39 27.45
C ARG A 43 -61.08 -13.87 26.03
N LEU A 44 -61.96 -14.67 25.44
CA LEU A 44 -61.80 -15.14 24.05
C LEU A 44 -61.85 -13.99 23.05
N ILE A 45 -62.73 -13.01 23.22
CA ILE A 45 -62.78 -11.81 22.37
C ILE A 45 -61.50 -11.01 22.54
N SER A 46 -61.03 -10.82 23.78
CA SER A 46 -59.78 -10.11 24.06
C SER A 46 -58.57 -10.83 23.43
N GLU A 47 -58.51 -12.16 23.53
CA GLU A 47 -57.44 -12.97 22.95
C GLU A 47 -57.48 -12.93 21.42
N ARG A 48 -58.67 -13.05 20.81
CA ARG A 48 -58.85 -12.90 19.36
C ARG A 48 -58.47 -11.51 18.89
N LYS A 49 -58.78 -10.47 19.65
CA LYS A 49 -58.39 -9.10 19.36
C LYS A 49 -56.88 -8.93 19.42
N VAL A 50 -56.21 -9.42 20.47
CA VAL A 50 -54.75 -9.39 20.59
C VAL A 50 -54.06 -10.16 19.46
N ASN A 51 -54.58 -11.34 19.09
CA ASN A 51 -54.04 -12.13 17.99
C ASN A 51 -54.26 -11.44 16.62
N ALA A 52 -55.46 -10.89 16.37
CA ALA A 52 -55.74 -10.13 15.16
C ALA A 52 -54.86 -8.88 15.05
N ASP A 53 -54.71 -8.12 16.15
CA ASP A 53 -53.83 -6.96 16.23
C ASP A 53 -52.37 -7.37 15.94
N SER A 54 -51.91 -8.52 16.46
CA SER A 54 -50.57 -9.06 16.21
C SER A 54 -50.36 -9.50 14.76
N GLU A 55 -51.30 -10.23 14.16
CA GLU A 55 -51.23 -10.66 12.75
C GLU A 55 -51.24 -9.46 11.81
N MET A 56 -52.04 -8.45 12.12
CA MET A 56 -52.10 -7.21 11.38
C MET A 56 -50.80 -6.41 11.52
N GLN A 57 -50.23 -6.31 12.72
CA GLN A 57 -48.91 -5.70 12.92
C GLN A 57 -47.84 -6.42 12.11
N GLN A 58 -47.83 -7.75 12.13
CA GLN A 58 -46.90 -8.55 11.33
C GLN A 58 -47.07 -8.27 9.83
N THR A 59 -48.31 -8.21 9.35
CA THR A 59 -48.63 -7.90 7.94
C THR A 59 -48.15 -6.50 7.55
N ASN A 60 -48.39 -5.50 8.41
CA ASN A 60 -47.94 -4.13 8.21
C ASN A 60 -46.41 -4.02 8.23
N SER A 61 -45.73 -4.77 9.12
CA SER A 61 -44.27 -4.85 9.18
C SER A 61 -43.69 -5.49 7.92
N ILE A 62 -44.26 -6.59 7.42
CA ILE A 62 -43.81 -7.24 6.18
C ILE A 62 -44.02 -6.32 4.97
N SER A 63 -45.17 -5.66 4.88
CA SER A 63 -45.47 -4.69 3.81
C SER A 63 -44.50 -3.51 3.83
N SER A 64 -44.26 -2.94 5.02
CA SER A 64 -43.29 -1.84 5.21
C SER A 64 -41.86 -2.26 4.89
N ALA A 65 -41.45 -3.47 5.33
CA ALA A 65 -40.14 -4.03 5.00
C ALA A 65 -39.97 -4.24 3.49
N SER A 66 -41.02 -4.72 2.82
CA SER A 66 -41.01 -4.94 1.36
C SER A 66 -40.89 -3.63 0.60
N ARG A 67 -41.63 -2.59 1.02
CA ARG A 67 -41.50 -1.22 0.49
C ARG A 67 -40.08 -0.70 0.69
N PHE A 68 -39.54 -0.83 1.90
CA PHE A 68 -38.18 -0.38 2.20
C PHE A 68 -37.13 -1.14 1.38
N LYS A 69 -37.27 -2.46 1.23
CA LYS A 69 -36.42 -3.26 0.34
C LYS A 69 -36.48 -2.74 -1.09
N SER A 70 -37.67 -2.40 -1.60
CA SER A 70 -37.81 -1.86 -2.95
C SER A 70 -37.11 -0.50 -3.12
N LEU A 71 -37.08 0.33 -2.07
CA LEU A 71 -36.35 1.60 -2.08
C LEU A 71 -34.83 1.40 -2.09
N LEU A 72 -34.32 0.31 -1.53
CA LEU A 72 -32.90 -0.05 -1.56
C LEU A 72 -32.50 -0.87 -2.79
N THR A 73 -33.48 -1.31 -3.59
CA THR A 73 -33.24 -2.13 -4.78
C THR A 73 -33.02 -1.22 -5.99
N PRO A 74 -31.95 -1.42 -6.79
CA PRO A 74 -31.71 -0.59 -7.97
C PRO A 74 -32.89 -0.62 -8.94
N SER A 75 -33.35 0.55 -9.35
CA SER A 75 -34.34 0.71 -10.40
C SER A 75 -33.79 1.65 -11.48
N MET A 76 -34.33 1.56 -12.69
CA MET A 76 -33.89 2.42 -13.79
C MET A 76 -34.25 3.88 -13.48
N ASN A 77 -33.25 4.73 -13.34
CA ASN A 77 -33.45 6.17 -13.25
C ASN A 77 -33.44 6.75 -14.68
N PRO A 78 -34.60 7.20 -15.20
CA PRO A 78 -34.70 7.67 -16.58
C PRO A 78 -33.90 8.95 -16.83
N ALA A 79 -33.69 9.79 -15.81
CA ALA A 79 -32.94 11.04 -15.96
C ALA A 79 -31.43 10.79 -16.16
N LYS A 80 -30.91 9.72 -15.55
CA LYS A 80 -29.49 9.36 -15.60
C LYS A 80 -29.20 8.20 -16.54
N ASN A 81 -30.22 7.52 -17.06
CA ASN A 81 -30.12 6.27 -17.82
C ASN A 81 -29.30 5.20 -17.09
N LEU A 82 -29.47 5.12 -15.76
CA LEU A 82 -28.63 4.32 -14.87
C LEU A 82 -29.49 3.61 -13.82
N MET A 83 -29.12 2.39 -13.45
CA MET A 83 -29.75 1.68 -12.35
C MET A 83 -29.24 2.25 -11.02
N VAL A 84 -30.10 3.00 -10.33
CA VAL A 84 -29.80 3.61 -9.04
C VAL A 84 -30.99 3.35 -8.12
N PRO A 85 -30.77 2.81 -6.91
CA PRO A 85 -31.88 2.64 -5.97
C PRO A 85 -32.41 4.02 -5.53
N PRO A 86 -33.73 4.16 -5.30
CA PRO A 86 -34.31 5.40 -4.80
C PRO A 86 -33.64 5.91 -3.52
N LEU A 87 -33.27 4.99 -2.63
CA LEU A 87 -32.50 5.22 -1.41
C LEU A 87 -31.18 4.45 -1.45
N TYR A 88 -30.08 5.13 -1.15
CA TYR A 88 -28.78 4.48 -0.94
C TYR A 88 -27.96 5.16 0.15
N PRO A 89 -27.01 4.44 0.78
CA PRO A 89 -25.99 5.01 1.63
C PRO A 89 -25.08 6.00 0.90
N LYS A 90 -24.85 7.17 1.50
CA LYS A 90 -23.82 8.14 1.05
C LYS A 90 -22.40 7.56 1.04
N ASN A 91 -22.15 6.51 1.82
CA ASN A 91 -20.92 5.75 1.81
C ASN A 91 -21.21 4.30 2.17
N TYR A 92 -21.11 3.40 1.19
CA TYR A 92 -21.39 1.97 1.36
C TYR A 92 -20.40 1.26 2.31
N PHE A 93 -19.21 1.81 2.49
CA PHE A 93 -18.14 1.24 3.30
C PHE A 93 -18.13 1.77 4.74
N ASN A 94 -19.03 2.69 5.09
CA ASN A 94 -19.15 3.19 6.46
C ASN A 94 -19.92 2.18 7.34
N THR A 95 -19.55 2.08 8.61
CA THR A 95 -20.21 1.24 9.61
C THR A 95 -21.55 1.80 10.07
N ALA A 96 -21.79 3.10 9.83
CA ALA A 96 -23.08 3.76 10.05
C ALA A 96 -23.57 4.42 8.75
N TRP A 97 -24.65 3.88 8.18
CA TRP A 97 -25.18 4.38 6.91
C TRP A 97 -26.05 5.62 7.08
N GLU A 98 -25.59 6.73 6.49
CA GLU A 98 -26.45 7.86 6.16
C GLU A 98 -27.10 7.62 4.80
N LEU A 99 -28.43 7.57 4.75
CA LEU A 99 -29.15 7.37 3.49
C LEU A 99 -29.33 8.70 2.75
N SER A 100 -29.36 8.61 1.42
CA SER A 100 -29.56 9.70 0.47
C SER A 100 -30.55 9.28 -0.62
N ASN A 101 -31.22 10.27 -1.21
CA ASN A 101 -32.17 10.07 -2.31
C ASN A 101 -31.47 10.31 -3.65
N ALA A 102 -31.69 9.45 -4.64
CA ALA A 102 -30.99 9.50 -5.94
C ALA A 102 -31.15 10.79 -6.76
N ASP A 103 -32.25 11.50 -6.55
CA ASP A 103 -32.62 12.68 -7.34
C ASP A 103 -32.69 13.97 -6.51
N GLY A 104 -32.36 13.92 -5.21
CA GLY A 104 -32.62 15.02 -4.28
C GLY A 104 -34.11 15.38 -4.13
N LYS A 105 -35.00 14.69 -4.86
CA LYS A 105 -36.45 14.85 -4.77
C LYS A 105 -36.97 14.06 -3.58
N SER A 106 -37.98 14.62 -2.92
CA SER A 106 -38.76 13.89 -1.92
C SER A 106 -39.41 12.69 -2.60
N LEU A 107 -39.24 11.51 -2.02
CA LEU A 107 -39.95 10.32 -2.40
C LEU A 107 -41.35 10.40 -1.77
N ASP A 108 -42.40 10.22 -2.56
CA ASP A 108 -43.78 10.30 -2.06
C ASP A 108 -44.02 9.26 -0.96
N GLY A 109 -44.58 9.70 0.17
CA GLY A 109 -44.79 8.87 1.36
C GLY A 109 -43.53 8.35 2.05
N VAL A 110 -42.35 8.91 1.76
CA VAL A 110 -41.08 8.52 2.39
C VAL A 110 -40.35 9.76 2.92
N GLY A 111 -40.20 9.84 4.24
CA GLY A 111 -39.44 10.91 4.91
C GLY A 111 -38.16 10.38 5.53
N MET A 112 -37.03 11.06 5.37
CA MET A 112 -35.81 10.75 6.13
C MET A 112 -35.84 11.51 7.46
N THR A 113 -35.72 10.83 8.59
CA THR A 113 -35.86 11.45 9.93
C THR A 113 -34.56 11.45 10.74
N GLY A 114 -33.50 10.81 10.25
CA GLY A 114 -32.20 10.75 10.93
C GLY A 114 -31.19 9.86 10.21
N ILE A 115 -30.05 9.58 10.87
CA ILE A 115 -29.04 8.64 10.37
C ILE A 115 -29.65 7.24 10.35
N ALA A 116 -29.66 6.61 9.19
CA ALA A 116 -30.20 5.27 8.97
C ALA A 116 -31.68 5.08 9.35
N GLN A 117 -32.46 6.17 9.43
CA GLN A 117 -33.88 6.15 9.82
C GLN A 117 -34.77 6.77 8.74
N VAL A 118 -35.78 6.00 8.32
CA VAL A 118 -36.74 6.38 7.29
C VAL A 118 -38.15 6.19 7.83
N SER A 119 -39.00 7.19 7.66
CA SER A 119 -40.44 7.08 7.86
C SER A 119 -41.10 6.72 6.54
N ILE A 120 -41.85 5.63 6.51
CA ILE A 120 -42.67 5.24 5.35
C ILE A 120 -44.14 5.34 5.75
N ASP A 121 -44.92 5.93 4.87
CA ASP A 121 -46.36 5.97 4.99
C ASP A 121 -46.95 4.56 4.76
N SER A 122 -47.70 4.11 5.75
CA SER A 122 -48.38 2.82 5.79
C SER A 122 -49.88 3.02 5.99
N TYR A 123 -50.64 1.98 5.68
CA TYR A 123 -52.09 1.97 5.86
C TYR A 123 -52.44 1.51 7.27
N ASN A 124 -53.48 2.12 7.83
CA ASN A 124 -54.16 1.58 8.99
C ASN A 124 -55.38 0.79 8.51
N THR A 125 -55.25 -0.53 8.48
CA THR A 125 -56.31 -1.45 8.06
C THR A 125 -57.53 -1.43 8.98
N ASP A 126 -57.40 -0.98 10.23
CA ASP A 126 -58.53 -0.90 11.18
C ASP A 126 -59.54 0.19 10.84
N THR A 127 -59.14 1.16 10.01
CA THR A 127 -59.92 2.38 9.78
C THR A 127 -60.39 2.56 8.34
N LEU A 128 -60.13 1.60 7.44
CA LEU A 128 -60.54 1.71 6.04
C LEU A 128 -62.06 1.56 5.93
N SER A 129 -62.76 2.68 5.99
CA SER A 129 -64.20 2.71 5.73
C SER A 129 -64.48 2.50 4.24
N LEU A 130 -65.61 1.90 3.89
CA LEU A 130 -66.03 1.75 2.49
C LEU A 130 -66.03 3.10 1.74
N ASN A 131 -66.30 4.19 2.44
CA ASN A 131 -66.30 5.55 1.89
C ASN A 131 -64.90 6.03 1.48
N GLU A 132 -63.85 5.52 2.11
CA GLU A 132 -62.46 5.83 1.77
C GLU A 132 -61.93 4.93 0.65
N ILE A 133 -62.43 3.70 0.55
CA ILE A 133 -62.07 2.75 -0.53
C ILE A 133 -62.76 3.11 -1.85
N ALA A 134 -64.00 3.62 -1.80
CA ALA A 134 -64.80 3.90 -2.99
C ALA A 134 -64.15 4.85 -4.01
N PRO A 135 -63.47 5.96 -3.62
CA PRO A 135 -62.73 6.83 -4.54
C PRO A 135 -61.57 6.11 -5.24
N ILE A 136 -60.85 5.22 -4.56
CA ILE A 136 -59.77 4.43 -5.19
C ILE A 136 -60.34 3.49 -6.24
N MET A 137 -61.40 2.76 -5.90
CA MET A 137 -62.03 1.81 -6.83
C MET A 137 -62.60 2.50 -8.08
N LYS A 138 -62.97 3.78 -7.96
CA LYS A 138 -63.41 4.62 -9.09
C LYS A 138 -62.25 5.22 -9.89
N GLY A 139 -61.02 5.15 -9.39
CA GLY A 139 -59.85 5.81 -9.98
C GLY A 139 -59.72 7.29 -9.63
N ASP A 140 -60.58 7.84 -8.78
CA ASP A 140 -60.60 9.25 -8.36
C ASP A 140 -59.48 9.58 -7.35
N SER A 141 -58.86 8.56 -6.74
CA SER A 141 -57.76 8.72 -5.79
C SER A 141 -56.77 7.57 -5.90
N THR A 142 -55.50 7.83 -5.59
CA THR A 142 -54.48 6.79 -5.55
C THR A 142 -54.47 6.11 -4.20
N PHE A 143 -53.99 4.86 -4.14
CA PHE A 143 -53.88 4.13 -2.89
C PHE A 143 -53.01 4.86 -1.85
N ASN A 144 -52.11 5.75 -2.26
CA ASN A 144 -51.26 6.54 -1.36
C ASN A 144 -52.04 7.57 -0.54
N SER A 145 -53.17 8.09 -1.01
CA SER A 145 -53.92 9.12 -0.26
C SER A 145 -54.61 8.60 1.01
N LEU A 146 -54.66 7.28 1.20
CA LEU A 146 -55.23 6.64 2.39
C LEU A 146 -54.21 6.30 3.48
N SER A 147 -52.92 6.57 3.27
CA SER A 147 -51.91 6.29 4.29
C SER A 147 -52.00 7.32 5.43
N LYS A 148 -52.61 6.93 6.54
CA LYS A 148 -52.73 7.78 7.74
C LYS A 148 -51.67 7.48 8.80
N MET A 149 -50.84 6.46 8.60
CA MET A 149 -49.97 5.93 9.63
C MET A 149 -48.51 5.97 9.17
N LYS A 150 -47.65 6.63 9.95
CA LYS A 150 -46.21 6.63 9.71
C LYS A 150 -45.55 5.46 10.42
N MET A 151 -44.86 4.63 9.65
CA MET A 151 -43.99 3.58 10.17
C MET A 151 -42.57 4.11 10.18
N SER A 152 -41.89 4.02 11.31
CA SER A 152 -40.47 4.33 11.43
C SER A 152 -39.65 3.07 11.21
N LEU A 153 -38.73 3.12 10.26
CA LEU A 153 -37.78 2.06 9.95
C LEU A 153 -36.38 2.56 10.30
N GLN A 154 -35.65 1.77 11.07
CA GLN A 154 -34.29 2.08 11.49
C GLN A 154 -33.38 0.91 11.15
N ILE A 155 -32.31 1.17 10.42
CA ILE A 155 -31.25 0.18 10.23
C ILE A 155 -30.52 0.04 11.57
N VAL A 156 -30.62 -1.13 12.19
CA VAL A 156 -30.01 -1.41 13.50
C VAL A 156 -28.66 -2.11 13.38
N LYS A 157 -28.42 -2.81 12.28
CA LYS A 157 -27.18 -3.56 12.06
C LYS A 157 -26.88 -3.71 10.58
N LEU A 158 -25.61 -3.51 10.21
CA LEU A 158 -25.07 -3.86 8.90
C LEU A 158 -24.40 -5.24 9.01
N ASN A 159 -24.77 -6.17 8.14
CA ASN A 159 -24.23 -7.52 8.13
C ASN A 159 -23.23 -7.67 6.97
N PRO A 160 -21.92 -7.84 7.25
CA PRO A 160 -20.91 -7.92 6.20
C PRO A 160 -21.01 -9.23 5.39
N LEU A 161 -20.59 -9.17 4.14
CA LEU A 161 -20.54 -10.29 3.21
C LEU A 161 -19.54 -11.33 3.72
N GLY A 162 -20.02 -12.57 3.91
CA GLY A 162 -19.24 -13.65 4.51
C GLY A 162 -19.09 -13.56 6.03
N GLY A 163 -19.77 -12.63 6.70
CA GLY A 163 -19.84 -12.53 8.17
C GLY A 163 -18.57 -12.04 8.86
N SER A 164 -17.51 -11.75 8.12
CA SER A 164 -16.26 -11.21 8.68
C SER A 164 -16.36 -9.69 8.87
N PRO A 165 -16.08 -9.15 10.07
CA PRO A 165 -16.02 -7.71 10.28
C PRO A 165 -14.86 -7.02 9.53
N ALA A 166 -13.86 -7.80 9.08
CA ALA A 166 -12.78 -7.29 8.23
C ALA A 166 -13.21 -7.10 6.77
N ASN A 167 -14.39 -7.61 6.38
CA ASN A 167 -14.95 -7.38 5.06
C ASN A 167 -15.85 -6.13 5.10
N PRO A 168 -15.47 -5.02 4.44
CA PRO A 168 -16.26 -3.79 4.46
C PRO A 168 -17.52 -3.87 3.57
N MET A 169 -17.71 -4.97 2.86
CA MET A 169 -18.82 -5.19 1.95
C MET A 169 -20.07 -5.61 2.74
N ILE A 170 -21.20 -4.92 2.57
CA ILE A 170 -22.46 -5.24 3.29
C ILE A 170 -23.36 -6.12 2.42
N ASP A 171 -23.76 -7.28 2.94
CA ASP A 171 -24.65 -8.25 2.27
C ASP A 171 -26.12 -8.06 2.66
N SER A 172 -26.37 -7.70 3.91
CA SER A 172 -27.73 -7.44 4.39
C SER A 172 -27.77 -6.42 5.50
N VAL A 173 -28.96 -5.87 5.75
CA VAL A 173 -29.22 -4.96 6.87
C VAL A 173 -30.35 -5.48 7.72
N ASP A 174 -30.19 -5.41 9.03
CA ASP A 174 -31.29 -5.66 9.96
C ASP A 174 -32.02 -4.35 10.23
N VAL A 175 -33.33 -4.36 10.02
CA VAL A 175 -34.18 -3.18 10.09
C VAL A 175 -35.20 -3.39 11.19
N LYS A 176 -35.22 -2.46 12.14
CA LYS A 176 -36.26 -2.34 13.16
C LYS A 176 -37.41 -1.53 12.59
N ILE A 177 -38.61 -2.07 12.64
CA ILE A 177 -39.84 -1.45 12.15
C ILE A 177 -40.73 -1.16 13.36
N GLN A 178 -41.03 0.11 13.58
CA GLN A 178 -41.85 0.57 14.70
C GLN A 178 -42.96 1.48 14.19
N SER A 179 -44.18 1.16 14.56
CA SER A 179 -45.33 2.02 14.33
C SER A 179 -45.27 3.25 15.25
N GLY A 180 -45.75 4.40 14.78
CA GLY A 180 -45.89 5.61 15.60
C GLY A 180 -46.83 5.49 16.82
N ALA A 181 -47.59 4.40 16.97
CA ALA A 181 -48.44 4.18 18.15
C ALA A 181 -47.62 3.58 19.31
N GLU A 182 -47.66 4.22 20.48
CA GLU A 182 -46.81 3.95 21.67
C GLU A 182 -46.84 2.50 22.21
N ARG A 183 -47.80 1.66 21.79
CA ARG A 183 -47.97 0.29 22.34
C ARG A 183 -47.47 -0.84 21.44
N ASN A 184 -46.80 -0.53 20.34
CA ASN A 184 -46.45 -1.54 19.35
C ASN A 184 -45.07 -2.14 19.58
N HIS A 185 -45.01 -3.48 19.65
CA HIS A 185 -43.75 -4.21 19.69
C HIS A 185 -43.00 -4.01 18.36
N PRO A 186 -41.71 -3.67 18.38
CA PRO A 186 -40.95 -3.50 17.15
C PRO A 186 -40.75 -4.86 16.46
N ALA A 187 -40.89 -4.87 15.14
CA ALA A 187 -40.52 -6.02 14.31
C ALA A 187 -39.09 -5.83 13.78
N TYR A 188 -38.35 -6.94 13.64
CA TYR A 188 -37.00 -6.94 13.06
C TYR A 188 -37.01 -7.76 11.79
N VAL A 189 -36.49 -7.19 10.71
CA VAL A 189 -36.43 -7.86 9.40
C VAL A 189 -35.02 -7.75 8.85
N ASN A 190 -34.46 -8.88 8.42
CA ASN A 190 -33.21 -8.90 7.65
C ASN A 190 -33.52 -8.67 6.16
N ILE A 191 -32.90 -7.66 5.57
CA ILE A 191 -33.07 -7.32 4.16
C ILE A 191 -31.76 -7.60 3.44
N LYS A 192 -31.78 -8.60 2.57
CA LYS A 192 -30.68 -8.88 1.63
C LYS A 192 -30.59 -7.78 0.58
N LEU A 193 -29.38 -7.27 0.39
CA LEU A 193 -29.10 -6.21 -0.57
C LEU A 193 -28.56 -6.78 -1.87
N VAL A 194 -28.82 -6.07 -2.95
CA VAL A 194 -28.16 -6.34 -4.24
C VAL A 194 -26.84 -5.58 -4.23
N PRO A 195 -25.69 -6.24 -4.44
CA PRO A 195 -24.41 -5.56 -4.53
C PRO A 195 -24.44 -4.49 -5.63
N PRO A 196 -23.92 -3.28 -5.36
CA PRO A 196 -23.84 -2.25 -6.39
C PRO A 196 -22.84 -2.67 -7.46
N ILE A 197 -23.26 -2.54 -8.72
CA ILE A 197 -22.41 -2.80 -9.89
C ILE A 197 -21.74 -1.48 -10.28
N PRO A 198 -20.41 -1.42 -10.34
CA PRO A 198 -19.72 -0.19 -10.71
C PRO A 198 -19.87 0.09 -12.22
N ARG A 199 -19.66 1.34 -12.64
CA ARG A 199 -19.79 1.73 -14.07
C ARG A 199 -18.47 1.61 -14.80
N VAL A 200 -18.48 1.52 -16.13
CA VAL A 200 -17.26 1.47 -16.94
C VAL A 200 -16.27 2.57 -16.51
N PRO A 201 -15.06 2.21 -16.07
CA PRO A 201 -14.09 3.19 -15.59
C PRO A 201 -13.51 4.02 -16.72
N LYS A 202 -12.95 5.18 -16.36
CA LYS A 202 -12.16 6.03 -17.26
C LYS A 202 -10.71 5.97 -16.84
N LEU A 203 -9.81 5.99 -17.82
CA LEU A 203 -8.39 6.19 -17.61
C LEU A 203 -8.07 7.67 -17.79
N ALA A 204 -7.22 8.20 -16.92
CA ALA A 204 -6.66 9.53 -17.06
C ALA A 204 -5.15 9.48 -16.80
N LEU A 205 -4.47 10.49 -17.31
CA LEU A 205 -3.05 10.69 -17.17
C LEU A 205 -2.80 12.05 -16.53
N ARG A 206 -1.78 12.17 -15.68
CA ARG A 206 -1.25 13.47 -15.28
C ARG A 206 0.25 13.41 -15.16
N LEU A 207 0.91 14.56 -15.35
CA LEU A 207 2.33 14.69 -15.06
C LEU A 207 2.56 14.51 -13.55
N GLU A 208 3.64 13.85 -13.15
CA GLU A 208 3.97 13.70 -11.73
C GLU A 208 4.02 15.07 -11.02
N GLY A 209 3.29 15.20 -9.91
CA GLY A 209 3.16 16.45 -9.16
C GLY A 209 2.09 17.42 -9.68
N SER A 210 1.51 17.18 -10.85
CA SER A 210 0.37 17.97 -11.36
C SER A 210 -0.96 17.49 -10.79
N SER A 211 -1.91 18.41 -10.58
CA SER A 211 -3.30 18.09 -10.24
C SER A 211 -4.20 17.94 -11.47
N ALA A 212 -3.75 18.39 -12.65
CA ALA A 212 -4.55 18.38 -13.87
C ALA A 212 -4.57 17.00 -14.52
N LEU A 213 -5.78 16.46 -14.71
CA LEU A 213 -6.01 15.19 -15.41
C LEU A 213 -6.20 15.44 -16.91
N SER A 214 -5.44 14.71 -17.73
CA SER A 214 -5.61 14.58 -19.16
C SER A 214 -6.29 13.25 -19.48
N PHE A 215 -7.20 13.27 -20.45
CA PHE A 215 -7.79 12.06 -21.04
C PHE A 215 -7.24 11.79 -22.45
N ASP A 216 -6.27 12.59 -22.89
CA ASP A 216 -5.58 12.42 -24.16
C ASP A 216 -4.31 11.59 -23.96
N PHE A 217 -4.31 10.41 -24.58
CA PHE A 217 -3.21 9.46 -24.59
C PHE A 217 -2.45 9.46 -25.92
N THR A 218 -2.79 10.33 -26.87
CA THR A 218 -2.23 10.32 -28.23
C THR A 218 -0.89 11.06 -28.35
N ASN A 219 -0.63 12.04 -27.48
CA ASN A 219 0.57 12.88 -27.53
C ASN A 219 1.12 13.10 -26.12
N VAL A 220 1.47 12.02 -25.45
CA VAL A 220 1.99 12.08 -24.08
C VAL A 220 3.44 12.60 -24.13
N PRO A 221 3.79 13.69 -23.44
CA PRO A 221 5.17 14.14 -23.36
C PRO A 221 6.08 13.07 -22.75
N ASN A 222 7.38 13.14 -23.03
CA ASN A 222 8.34 12.31 -22.32
C ASN A 222 8.42 12.76 -20.84
N GLY A 223 8.44 11.82 -19.89
CA GLY A 223 8.61 12.10 -18.47
C GLY A 223 7.88 11.16 -17.52
N ASN A 224 7.94 11.46 -16.22
CA ASN A 224 7.19 10.74 -15.20
C ASN A 224 5.71 11.14 -15.25
N HIS A 225 4.85 10.15 -15.44
CA HIS A 225 3.41 10.34 -15.37
C HIS A 225 2.78 9.41 -14.34
N GLU A 226 1.60 9.83 -13.90
CA GLU A 226 0.69 9.02 -13.12
C GLU A 226 -0.50 8.65 -14.01
N ILE A 227 -0.68 7.35 -14.24
CA ILE A 227 -1.91 6.83 -14.85
C ILE A 227 -2.89 6.58 -13.72
N CYS A 228 -4.01 7.26 -13.75
CA CYS A 228 -5.08 7.15 -12.77
C CYS A 228 -6.28 6.43 -13.38
N ILE A 229 -6.93 5.61 -12.57
CA ILE A 229 -8.25 5.03 -12.92
C ILE A 229 -9.34 5.76 -12.14
N LEU A 230 -10.34 6.24 -12.87
CA LEU A 230 -11.49 6.96 -12.34
C LEU A 230 -12.70 6.03 -12.37
N GLY A 231 -13.31 5.85 -11.20
CA GLY A 231 -14.47 5.00 -11.02
C GLY A 231 -15.73 5.82 -10.73
N SER A 232 -16.85 5.35 -11.26
CA SER A 232 -18.18 5.91 -10.98
C SER A 232 -19.05 4.85 -10.29
N GLY A 233 -19.84 5.28 -9.31
CA GLY A 233 -20.62 4.40 -8.42
C GLY A 233 -19.81 3.89 -7.23
N VAL A 234 -20.23 2.73 -6.70
CA VAL A 234 -19.56 2.09 -5.55
C VAL A 234 -18.47 1.16 -6.06
N VAL A 235 -17.22 1.56 -5.86
CA VAL A 235 -16.04 0.81 -6.30
C VAL A 235 -15.32 0.26 -5.06
N PHE A 236 -14.87 -0.99 -5.12
CA PHE A 236 -14.06 -1.55 -4.05
C PHE A 236 -12.56 -1.32 -4.28
N ALA A 237 -12.07 -1.51 -5.51
CA ALA A 237 -10.67 -1.27 -5.85
C ALA A 237 -10.51 -1.07 -7.36
N GLY A 238 -9.32 -0.65 -7.79
CA GLY A 238 -8.93 -0.59 -9.20
C GLY A 238 -7.73 -1.50 -9.48
N ARG A 239 -7.51 -1.77 -10.77
CA ARG A 239 -6.33 -2.41 -11.32
C ARG A 239 -5.95 -1.70 -12.60
N ILE A 240 -4.67 -1.34 -12.72
CA ILE A 240 -4.12 -0.73 -13.93
C ILE A 240 -3.10 -1.71 -14.48
N THR A 241 -3.28 -2.08 -15.75
CA THR A 241 -2.35 -2.93 -16.48
C THR A 241 -1.67 -2.09 -17.55
N ILE A 242 -0.35 -2.05 -17.53
CA ILE A 242 0.48 -1.39 -18.53
C ILE A 242 1.29 -2.50 -19.22
N ASP A 243 0.98 -2.74 -20.48
CA ASP A 243 1.42 -3.90 -21.26
C ASP A 243 1.05 -5.22 -20.58
N SER A 244 2.00 -5.90 -19.94
CA SER A 244 1.78 -7.13 -19.18
C SER A 244 1.85 -6.95 -17.65
N LEU A 245 2.18 -5.75 -17.17
CA LEU A 245 2.35 -5.47 -15.75
C LEU A 245 1.07 -4.91 -15.16
N SER A 246 0.43 -5.69 -14.29
CA SER A 246 -0.81 -5.31 -13.59
C SER A 246 -0.51 -4.90 -12.15
N GLN A 247 -0.98 -3.72 -11.75
CA GLN A 247 -0.89 -3.22 -10.38
C GLN A 247 -2.29 -2.89 -9.83
N LYS A 248 -2.58 -3.35 -8.61
CA LYS A 248 -3.79 -2.98 -7.88
C LYS A 248 -3.63 -1.56 -7.31
N VAL A 249 -4.67 -0.74 -7.44
CA VAL A 249 -4.72 0.63 -6.92
C VAL A 249 -6.00 0.87 -6.12
N GLY A 250 -5.93 1.78 -5.15
CA GLY A 250 -7.03 2.00 -4.22
C GLY A 250 -7.33 0.76 -3.37
N GLY A 251 -8.54 0.68 -2.83
CA GLY A 251 -8.95 -0.44 -1.99
C GLY A 251 -9.21 -0.08 -0.53
N TRP A 252 -9.63 -1.10 0.20
CA TRP A 252 -9.69 -1.09 1.66
C TRP A 252 -8.29 -1.08 2.25
N ASP A 253 -8.02 -0.09 3.08
CA ASP A 253 -6.79 -0.01 3.86
C ASP A 253 -7.02 -0.70 5.22
N PRO A 254 -6.37 -1.84 5.50
CA PRO A 254 -6.55 -2.56 6.75
C PRO A 254 -6.01 -1.78 7.97
N ALA A 255 -5.10 -0.82 7.78
CA ALA A 255 -4.55 -0.04 8.88
C ALA A 255 -5.53 1.02 9.37
N THR A 256 -6.22 1.70 8.45
CA THR A 256 -7.21 2.73 8.79
C THR A 256 -8.61 2.17 8.94
N GLY A 257 -8.89 1.00 8.37
CA GLY A 257 -10.24 0.44 8.29
C GLY A 257 -11.15 1.31 7.43
N LEU A 258 -10.61 1.95 6.40
CA LEU A 258 -11.33 2.84 5.49
C LEU A 258 -10.96 2.52 4.03
N ILE A 259 -11.86 2.89 3.12
CA ILE A 259 -11.61 2.88 1.69
C ILE A 259 -10.75 4.10 1.30
N SER A 260 -9.74 3.88 0.46
CA SER A 260 -8.73 4.91 0.11
C SER A 260 -9.17 5.94 -0.93
N HIS A 261 -10.44 5.91 -1.38
CA HIS A 261 -10.94 6.76 -2.46
C HIS A 261 -12.39 7.20 -2.25
N ASN A 262 -12.86 8.15 -3.07
CA ASN A 262 -14.20 8.74 -2.94
C ASN A 262 -15.32 8.06 -3.75
N ALA A 263 -15.02 7.00 -4.53
CA ALA A 263 -16.02 6.22 -5.25
C ALA A 263 -16.79 5.25 -4.34
N VAL A 264 -17.58 5.78 -3.41
CA VAL A 264 -18.17 5.05 -2.28
C VAL A 264 -19.70 4.98 -2.30
N SER A 265 -20.33 5.61 -3.30
CA SER A 265 -21.78 5.75 -3.40
C SER A 265 -22.26 5.82 -4.85
N TYR A 266 -23.57 5.65 -5.08
CA TYR A 266 -24.15 5.69 -6.42
C TYR A 266 -24.05 7.06 -7.12
N ASP A 267 -23.86 8.14 -6.36
CA ASP A 267 -23.62 9.50 -6.84
C ASP A 267 -22.15 9.85 -7.05
N SER A 268 -21.22 8.97 -6.68
CA SER A 268 -19.81 9.15 -7.06
C SER A 268 -19.69 9.13 -8.58
N VAL A 269 -19.16 10.21 -9.15
CA VAL A 269 -18.88 10.34 -10.58
C VAL A 269 -17.38 10.57 -10.75
N ASP A 270 -16.77 9.76 -11.61
CA ASP A 270 -15.38 9.86 -12.06
C ASP A 270 -14.38 10.17 -10.92
N SER A 271 -14.53 9.48 -9.79
CA SER A 271 -13.67 9.66 -8.63
C SER A 271 -12.38 8.87 -8.82
N VAL A 272 -11.22 9.48 -8.55
CA VAL A 272 -9.91 8.83 -8.66
C VAL A 272 -9.83 7.69 -7.63
N ILE A 273 -9.71 6.45 -8.12
CA ILE A 273 -9.58 5.24 -7.31
C ILE A 273 -8.14 5.08 -6.83
N GLY A 274 -7.19 5.41 -7.71
CA GLY A 274 -5.76 5.42 -7.44
C GLY A 274 -4.96 5.54 -8.74
N CYS A 275 -3.65 5.73 -8.60
CA CYS A 275 -2.76 5.96 -9.74
C CYS A 275 -1.49 5.10 -9.65
N VAL A 276 -0.92 4.77 -10.81
CA VAL A 276 0.39 4.11 -10.95
C VAL A 276 1.37 5.11 -11.53
N LYS A 277 2.53 5.26 -10.89
CA LYS A 277 3.65 6.05 -11.39
C LYS A 277 4.45 5.26 -12.41
N LYS A 278 4.68 5.85 -13.57
CA LYS A 278 5.52 5.25 -14.62
C LYS A 278 6.17 6.36 -15.45
N HIS A 279 7.46 6.17 -15.75
CA HIS A 279 8.16 6.99 -16.72
C HIS A 279 7.77 6.55 -18.13
N PHE A 280 7.31 7.49 -18.95
CA PHE A 280 6.93 7.25 -20.34
C PHE A 280 7.84 8.06 -21.24
N GLY A 281 8.39 7.42 -22.27
CA GLY A 281 9.24 8.07 -23.26
C GLY A 281 10.71 7.80 -23.03
N GLY A 282 11.44 7.68 -24.14
CA GLY A 282 12.86 7.40 -24.17
C GLY A 282 13.31 6.91 -25.54
N GLY A 283 14.11 7.73 -26.23
CA GLY A 283 15.34 7.18 -26.83
C GLY A 283 16.20 6.54 -25.72
N PRO A 284 17.30 5.83 -26.06
CA PRO A 284 18.02 4.89 -25.17
C PRO A 284 17.91 5.30 -23.71
N SER A 285 17.01 4.60 -23.03
CA SER A 285 16.52 4.76 -21.66
C SER A 285 17.15 5.89 -20.82
N VAL A 286 16.30 6.85 -20.43
CA VAL A 286 16.57 7.81 -19.34
C VAL A 286 16.76 7.08 -18.00
N GLY A 287 16.22 5.86 -17.92
CA GLY A 287 16.54 4.83 -16.97
C GLY A 287 17.88 4.17 -17.29
N GLY A 288 18.84 4.20 -16.38
CA GLY A 288 19.97 3.29 -16.43
C GLY A 288 20.48 3.10 -15.01
N SER A 289 20.88 1.88 -14.69
CA SER A 289 21.69 1.62 -13.51
C SER A 289 23.15 1.74 -13.93
N VAL A 290 23.99 2.30 -13.07
CA VAL A 290 25.41 2.00 -13.20
C VAL A 290 25.59 0.55 -12.81
N ASP A 291 26.17 -0.22 -13.72
CA ASP A 291 26.84 -1.46 -13.39
C ASP A 291 27.93 -1.14 -12.38
N ALA A 292 27.65 -1.39 -11.12
CA ALA A 292 28.64 -1.22 -10.06
C ALA A 292 29.84 -2.16 -10.25
N THR A 293 29.68 -3.27 -10.98
CA THR A 293 30.74 -4.23 -11.31
C THR A 293 31.64 -3.73 -12.44
N ALA A 294 31.07 -3.07 -13.45
CA ALA A 294 31.84 -2.57 -14.60
C ALA A 294 32.20 -1.07 -14.53
N CYS A 295 31.73 -0.35 -13.51
CA CYS A 295 31.76 1.12 -13.44
C CYS A 295 31.25 1.75 -14.75
N LYS A 296 30.18 1.21 -15.31
CA LYS A 296 29.59 1.66 -16.59
C LYS A 296 28.10 1.89 -16.42
N TRP A 297 27.60 2.93 -17.07
CA TRP A 297 26.17 3.12 -17.24
C TRP A 297 25.61 2.01 -18.13
N ILE A 298 24.73 1.18 -17.56
CA ILE A 298 23.87 0.30 -18.33
C ILE A 298 22.59 1.07 -18.59
N PRO A 299 22.27 1.39 -19.84
CA PRO A 299 20.93 1.85 -20.16
C PRO A 299 19.94 0.74 -19.78
N ASP A 300 18.94 1.04 -18.94
CA ASP A 300 17.82 0.14 -18.69
C ASP A 300 17.31 -0.34 -20.05
N ALA A 301 17.14 -1.65 -20.23
CA ALA A 301 16.81 -2.23 -21.54
C ALA A 301 15.78 -1.35 -22.26
N ALA A 302 16.19 -0.73 -23.37
CA ALA A 302 15.38 0.25 -24.06
C ALA A 302 14.05 -0.40 -24.43
N SER A 303 12.99 -0.13 -23.66
CA SER A 303 11.64 -0.46 -24.08
C SER A 303 11.30 0.56 -25.17
N GLY A 304 11.86 0.36 -26.36
CA GLY A 304 11.70 1.19 -27.55
C GLY A 304 10.28 1.20 -28.11
N SER A 305 9.29 0.83 -27.29
CA SER A 305 7.91 1.03 -27.65
C SER A 305 7.56 2.48 -27.34
N SER A 306 7.42 3.28 -28.39
CA SER A 306 6.72 4.57 -28.35
C SER A 306 5.24 4.42 -27.97
N THR A 307 4.76 3.17 -27.84
CA THR A 307 3.36 2.82 -27.73
C THR A 307 3.13 1.87 -26.56
N TYR A 308 2.27 2.23 -25.62
CA TYR A 308 1.94 1.39 -24.46
C TYR A 308 0.47 0.97 -24.52
N LYS A 309 0.17 -0.27 -24.18
CA LYS A 309 -1.21 -0.73 -24.02
C LYS A 309 -1.63 -0.59 -22.57
N ILE A 310 -2.63 0.23 -22.31
CA ILE A 310 -3.10 0.50 -20.97
C ILE A 310 -4.53 0.03 -20.84
N ASN A 311 -4.76 -0.85 -19.87
CA ASN A 311 -6.09 -1.29 -19.48
C ASN A 311 -6.35 -0.93 -18.02
N GLY A 312 -7.56 -0.46 -17.74
CA GLY A 312 -8.03 -0.17 -16.39
C GLY A 312 -9.21 -1.04 -16.04
N GLU A 313 -9.17 -1.72 -14.91
CA GLU A 313 -10.31 -2.49 -14.39
C GLU A 313 -10.71 -1.94 -13.03
N ILE A 314 -12.00 -1.82 -12.78
CA ILE A 314 -12.51 -1.60 -11.43
C ILE A 314 -13.20 -2.85 -10.92
N ILE A 315 -13.00 -3.10 -9.64
CA ILE A 315 -13.52 -4.24 -8.92
C ILE A 315 -14.69 -3.72 -8.08
N GLY A 316 -15.88 -4.26 -8.31
CA GLY A 316 -17.07 -3.94 -7.53
C GLY A 316 -17.06 -4.57 -6.14
N VAL A 317 -18.19 -4.43 -5.44
CA VAL A 317 -18.38 -5.00 -4.10
C VAL A 317 -18.33 -6.53 -4.12
N LYS A 318 -18.72 -7.18 -5.22
CA LYS A 318 -18.46 -8.61 -5.41
C LYS A 318 -17.29 -8.78 -6.36
N SER A 319 -16.34 -9.66 -6.06
CA SER A 319 -15.16 -9.86 -6.91
C SER A 319 -15.49 -10.31 -8.33
N SER A 320 -16.64 -10.96 -8.54
CA SER A 320 -17.17 -11.30 -9.87
C SER A 320 -17.59 -10.08 -10.68
N ASP A 321 -17.85 -8.95 -10.03
CA ASP A 321 -18.40 -7.74 -10.66
C ASP A 321 -17.23 -6.83 -11.05
N THR A 322 -16.36 -7.36 -11.90
CA THR A 322 -15.25 -6.60 -12.48
C THR A 322 -15.70 -5.96 -13.78
N VAL A 323 -15.47 -4.65 -13.92
CA VAL A 323 -15.79 -3.89 -15.12
C VAL A 323 -14.50 -3.28 -15.66
N ALA A 324 -14.17 -3.62 -16.91
CA ALA A 324 -12.99 -3.10 -17.60
C ALA A 324 -13.32 -1.79 -18.34
N ALA A 325 -12.36 -0.88 -18.38
CA ALA A 325 -12.32 0.23 -19.31
C ALA A 325 -12.03 -0.28 -20.73
N THR A 326 -12.31 0.55 -21.72
CA THR A 326 -11.76 0.35 -23.06
C THR A 326 -10.24 0.40 -22.99
N GLU A 327 -9.56 -0.56 -23.60
CA GLU A 327 -8.10 -0.54 -23.77
C GLU A 327 -7.71 0.76 -24.49
N VAL A 328 -6.75 1.50 -23.91
CA VAL A 328 -6.22 2.73 -24.49
C VAL A 328 -4.79 2.48 -24.94
N VAL A 329 -4.50 2.88 -26.18
CA VAL A 329 -3.15 2.87 -26.73
C VAL A 329 -2.54 4.25 -26.49
N MET A 330 -1.52 4.30 -25.65
CA MET A 330 -0.79 5.53 -25.36
C MET A 330 0.38 5.68 -26.33
N ASN A 331 0.46 6.80 -27.02
CA ASN A 331 1.61 7.18 -27.85
C ASN A 331 2.41 8.26 -27.13
N VAL A 332 3.68 7.97 -26.88
CA VAL A 332 4.59 8.91 -26.24
C VAL A 332 5.36 9.66 -27.33
N GLN A 333 5.45 10.98 -27.18
CA GLN A 333 6.28 11.80 -28.05
C GLN A 333 7.72 11.30 -27.97
N GLY A 334 8.30 11.00 -29.14
CA GLY A 334 9.69 10.60 -29.22
C GLY A 334 10.58 11.61 -28.48
N ALA A 335 11.57 11.12 -27.75
CA ALA A 335 12.50 12.00 -27.07
C ALA A 335 13.07 13.01 -28.10
N PRO A 336 13.22 14.29 -27.74
CA PRO A 336 13.93 15.23 -28.61
C PRO A 336 15.26 14.60 -28.99
N ALA A 337 15.62 14.70 -30.28
CA ALA A 337 16.81 14.07 -30.83
C ALA A 337 18.02 14.34 -29.92
N SER A 338 18.82 13.30 -29.68
CA SER A 338 20.05 13.33 -28.89
C SER A 338 20.79 14.66 -29.04
N PHE A 339 21.17 15.26 -27.91
CA PHE A 339 21.85 16.55 -27.86
C PHE A 339 23.13 16.46 -28.71
N ALA A 340 23.15 17.09 -29.89
CA ALA A 340 24.30 17.10 -30.78
C ALA A 340 25.35 18.17 -30.38
N GLY A 341 25.43 18.49 -29.09
CA GLY A 341 26.32 19.52 -28.53
C GLY A 341 27.60 18.90 -27.95
N ASN A 342 28.66 19.70 -27.83
CA ASN A 342 29.87 19.29 -27.12
C ASN A 342 29.53 19.07 -25.63
N LEU A 343 30.00 17.97 -25.01
CA LEU A 343 29.85 17.69 -23.57
C LEU A 343 30.21 18.90 -22.71
N THR A 344 31.20 19.70 -23.13
CA THR A 344 31.59 20.93 -22.44
C THR A 344 30.43 21.93 -22.32
N ASP A 345 29.63 22.10 -23.38
CA ASP A 345 28.48 23.01 -23.39
C ASP A 345 27.38 22.50 -22.45
N LEU A 346 27.19 21.18 -22.38
CA LEU A 346 26.27 20.54 -21.45
C LEU A 346 26.66 20.85 -20.00
N TYR A 347 27.94 20.68 -19.65
CA TYR A 347 28.44 20.99 -18.32
C TYR A 347 28.29 22.48 -17.98
N GLN A 348 28.57 23.38 -18.93
CA GLN A 348 28.57 24.83 -18.72
C GLN A 348 27.19 25.48 -18.66
N ASN A 349 26.17 24.89 -19.31
CA ASN A 349 24.90 25.58 -19.52
C ASN A 349 23.68 24.85 -18.94
N GLN A 350 23.78 23.56 -18.60
CA GLN A 350 22.63 22.78 -18.14
C GLN A 350 22.61 22.63 -16.62
N CYS A 351 21.42 22.72 -16.01
CA CYS A 351 21.19 22.43 -14.59
C CYS A 351 22.09 23.20 -13.61
N LEU A 352 22.39 24.46 -13.92
CA LEU A 352 23.33 25.29 -13.15
C LEU A 352 22.84 25.62 -11.73
N ASP A 353 21.54 25.60 -11.50
CA ASP A 353 20.92 25.80 -10.18
C ASP A 353 21.08 24.59 -9.26
N LYS A 354 21.17 23.38 -9.83
CA LYS A 354 21.30 22.11 -9.08
C LYS A 354 22.74 21.61 -9.03
N CYS A 355 23.46 21.76 -10.12
CA CYS A 355 24.84 21.35 -10.28
C CYS A 355 25.63 22.48 -10.98
N PRO A 356 26.02 23.53 -10.24
CA PRO A 356 26.88 24.60 -10.75
C PRO A 356 28.17 24.05 -11.36
N TYR A 357 28.59 24.72 -12.44
CA TYR A 357 29.83 24.45 -13.14
C TYR A 357 30.93 25.37 -12.63
N PHE A 358 32.07 24.78 -12.27
CA PHE A 358 33.29 25.49 -11.90
C PHE A 358 34.36 25.20 -12.96
N GLY A 359 34.71 26.22 -13.75
CA GLY A 359 35.65 26.10 -14.86
C GLY A 359 36.93 26.93 -14.70
N PRO A 360 37.85 26.82 -15.66
CA PRO A 360 39.14 27.53 -15.66
C PRO A 360 38.99 29.04 -15.49
N ASN A 361 37.99 29.61 -16.16
CA ASN A 361 37.78 31.05 -16.23
C ASN A 361 37.26 31.65 -14.91
N THR A 362 36.87 30.81 -13.95
CA THR A 362 36.27 31.29 -12.70
C THR A 362 37.32 31.75 -11.68
N LEU A 363 38.56 31.20 -11.67
CA LEU A 363 39.52 31.47 -10.57
C LEU A 363 41.03 31.55 -10.94
N GLY A 364 41.44 31.52 -12.22
CA GLY A 364 42.71 32.14 -12.65
C GLY A 364 44.00 31.30 -12.74
N SER A 365 44.09 30.07 -12.23
CA SER A 365 45.07 29.05 -12.68
C SER A 365 44.78 27.68 -12.09
N TRP A 366 45.11 26.61 -12.82
CA TRP A 366 44.94 25.23 -12.39
C TRP A 366 46.10 24.77 -11.49
N THR A 367 45.79 24.21 -10.33
CA THR A 367 46.66 23.33 -9.53
C THR A 367 45.89 22.04 -9.24
N ASP A 368 46.56 20.97 -8.79
CA ASP A 368 46.06 19.57 -8.56
C ASP A 368 44.86 19.40 -7.58
N SER A 369 43.97 20.37 -7.47
CA SER A 369 42.90 20.41 -6.50
C SER A 369 41.55 20.77 -7.13
N ASP A 370 41.10 19.95 -8.09
CA ASP A 370 39.74 20.00 -8.66
C ASP A 370 38.62 20.02 -7.60
N TYR A 371 38.93 19.60 -6.37
CA TYR A 371 38.04 19.55 -5.21
C TYR A 371 38.08 20.80 -4.30
N GLU A 372 39.02 21.74 -4.47
CA GLU A 372 39.07 22.97 -3.67
C GLU A 372 38.05 24.02 -4.15
N LEU A 373 37.71 24.02 -5.44
CA LEU A 373 36.80 25.01 -6.04
C LEU A 373 35.39 25.00 -5.43
N PRO A 374 34.72 23.83 -5.24
CA PRO A 374 33.41 23.80 -4.59
C PRO A 374 33.47 24.25 -3.13
N VAL A 375 34.56 23.95 -2.42
CA VAL A 375 34.76 24.34 -1.02
C VAL A 375 34.93 25.87 -0.91
N GLN A 376 35.75 26.46 -1.77
CA GLN A 376 35.95 27.92 -1.83
C GLN A 376 34.68 28.67 -2.24
N ALA A 377 33.91 28.11 -3.17
CA ALA A 377 32.60 28.65 -3.56
C ALA A 377 31.48 28.37 -2.55
N GLN A 378 31.78 27.64 -1.47
CA GLN A 378 30.80 27.13 -0.49
C GLN A 378 29.63 26.36 -1.15
N ALA A 379 29.89 25.76 -2.31
CA ALA A 379 28.96 24.97 -3.09
C ALA A 379 29.04 23.50 -2.67
N PHE A 380 28.70 23.24 -1.40
CA PHE A 380 28.77 21.90 -0.81
C PHE A 380 27.66 20.94 -1.29
N GLY A 381 26.75 21.42 -2.15
CA GLY A 381 25.81 20.57 -2.88
C GLY A 381 26.47 19.87 -4.07
N SER A 382 25.66 19.52 -5.06
CA SER A 382 26.19 18.96 -6.31
C SER A 382 26.93 20.02 -7.12
N SER A 383 28.08 19.69 -7.68
CA SER A 383 28.89 20.58 -8.51
C SER A 383 29.70 19.80 -9.54
N THR A 384 30.17 20.47 -10.60
CA THR A 384 30.92 19.83 -11.68
C THR A 384 32.09 20.69 -12.17
N ASN A 385 33.07 20.03 -12.80
CA ASN A 385 34.20 20.62 -13.51
C ASN A 385 34.34 19.89 -14.86
N ALA A 386 34.52 20.61 -15.98
CA ALA A 386 34.51 20.02 -17.32
C ALA A 386 35.64 19.00 -17.55
N GLU A 387 36.85 19.24 -17.05
CA GLU A 387 38.01 18.44 -17.41
C GLU A 387 37.97 17.08 -16.71
N PHE A 388 37.77 17.09 -15.39
CA PHE A 388 37.59 15.87 -14.61
C PHE A 388 36.33 15.12 -15.04
N MET A 389 35.24 15.84 -15.29
CA MET A 389 33.96 15.19 -15.58
C MET A 389 33.81 14.72 -17.01
N THR A 390 34.50 15.30 -18.00
CA THR A 390 34.52 14.71 -19.35
C THR A 390 35.21 13.35 -19.31
N THR A 391 36.35 13.24 -18.61
CA THR A 391 37.06 11.97 -18.42
C THR A 391 36.19 10.95 -17.68
N LYS A 392 35.55 11.34 -16.57
CA LYS A 392 34.65 10.44 -15.83
C LYS A 392 33.38 10.10 -16.62
N HIS A 393 32.81 11.03 -17.37
CA HIS A 393 31.66 10.78 -18.24
C HIS A 393 31.95 9.71 -19.27
N GLN A 394 33.12 9.78 -19.90
CA GLN A 394 33.62 8.75 -20.82
C GLN A 394 33.90 7.43 -20.10
N GLN A 395 34.55 7.47 -18.93
CA GLN A 395 34.82 6.28 -18.11
C GLN A 395 33.53 5.53 -17.76
N PHE A 396 32.49 6.26 -17.34
CA PHE A 396 31.18 5.70 -17.02
C PHE A 396 30.31 5.43 -18.26
N ASN A 397 30.77 5.75 -19.48
CA ASN A 397 29.99 5.64 -20.71
C ASN A 397 28.58 6.26 -20.56
N LEU A 398 28.52 7.44 -19.93
CA LEU A 398 27.24 8.12 -19.73
C LEU A 398 26.67 8.61 -21.07
N PRO A 399 25.34 8.66 -21.22
CA PRO A 399 24.74 9.28 -22.38
C PRO A 399 25.04 10.79 -22.43
N ASP A 400 25.20 11.34 -23.64
CA ASP A 400 25.54 12.76 -23.84
C ASP A 400 24.51 13.73 -23.25
N ASN A 401 23.30 13.28 -22.93
CA ASN A 401 22.27 14.09 -22.25
C ASN A 401 22.34 14.03 -20.72
N LYS A 402 23.41 13.46 -20.12
CA LYS A 402 23.59 13.36 -18.67
C LYS A 402 24.77 14.21 -18.20
N LYS A 403 24.51 15.09 -17.25
CA LYS A 403 25.53 15.90 -16.58
C LYS A 403 25.97 15.20 -15.28
N LEU A 404 27.25 14.84 -15.18
CA LEU A 404 27.82 14.23 -13.97
C LEU A 404 28.22 15.31 -12.95
N CYS A 405 28.03 15.06 -11.66
CA CYS A 405 28.29 16.01 -10.57
C CYS A 405 28.79 15.31 -9.29
N PHE A 406 29.67 15.97 -8.53
CA PHE A 406 30.03 15.58 -7.16
C PHE A 406 29.16 16.30 -6.16
N ASN A 407 28.68 15.59 -5.15
CA ASN A 407 27.93 16.14 -4.04
C ASN A 407 28.74 16.01 -2.76
N PHE A 408 29.03 17.15 -2.14
CA PHE A 408 29.85 17.27 -0.93
C PHE A 408 29.01 17.40 0.35
N SER A 409 27.70 17.14 0.29
CA SER A 409 26.80 17.40 1.42
C SER A 409 27.13 16.51 2.61
N GLU A 410 27.48 15.24 2.40
CA GLU A 410 27.85 14.33 3.48
C GLU A 410 29.22 14.69 4.10
N PRO A 411 30.30 14.93 3.31
CA PRO A 411 31.55 15.48 3.84
C PRO A 411 31.36 16.77 4.67
N LEU A 412 30.50 17.69 4.22
CA LEU A 412 30.21 18.91 4.95
C LEU A 412 29.50 18.62 6.27
N LYS A 413 28.49 17.75 6.29
CA LYS A 413 27.78 17.36 7.52
C LYS A 413 28.75 16.76 8.54
N ALA A 414 29.65 15.88 8.10
CA ALA A 414 30.67 15.29 8.95
C ALA A 414 31.61 16.36 9.55
N PHE A 415 32.05 17.33 8.73
CA PHE A 415 32.83 18.47 9.19
C PHE A 415 32.07 19.32 10.23
N GLN A 416 30.82 19.68 9.93
CA GLN A 416 29.99 20.54 10.79
C GLN A 416 29.57 19.86 12.10
N ALA A 417 29.49 18.53 12.13
CA ALA A 417 29.25 17.79 13.36
C ALA A 417 30.36 18.01 14.40
N VAL A 418 31.60 18.18 13.96
CA VAL A 418 32.76 18.47 14.82
C VAL A 418 33.03 19.97 14.94
N ASN A 419 32.67 20.76 13.93
CA ASN A 419 32.84 22.21 13.89
C ASN A 419 31.50 22.95 13.70
N PRO A 420 30.61 22.96 14.70
CA PRO A 420 29.30 23.59 14.57
C PRO A 420 29.39 25.06 14.15
N GLY A 421 28.64 25.43 13.11
CA GLY A 421 28.57 26.80 12.59
C GLY A 421 29.78 27.27 11.77
N LYS A 422 30.75 26.38 11.49
CA LYS A 422 31.87 26.68 10.58
C LYS A 422 31.67 25.97 9.24
N TYR A 423 32.18 26.61 8.19
CA TYR A 423 32.38 25.98 6.89
C TYR A 423 33.88 25.71 6.71
N PRO A 424 34.26 24.60 6.07
CA PRO A 424 35.67 24.32 5.81
C PRO A 424 36.19 25.38 4.83
N ALA A 425 37.34 25.97 5.15
CA ALA A 425 37.99 26.96 4.27
C ALA A 425 38.79 26.28 3.15
N THR A 426 39.17 25.02 3.36
CA THR A 426 39.92 24.22 2.40
C THR A 426 39.35 22.80 2.33
N ARG A 427 39.60 22.13 1.21
CA ARG A 427 39.38 20.69 1.01
C ARG A 427 39.94 19.87 2.16
N ASN A 428 41.15 20.18 2.61
CA ASN A 428 41.84 19.43 3.66
C ASN A 428 41.19 19.60 5.04
N GLU A 429 40.56 20.75 5.31
CA GLU A 429 39.77 20.90 6.53
C GLU A 429 38.52 20.01 6.51
N MET A 430 37.88 19.87 5.34
CA MET A 430 36.65 19.07 5.20
C MET A 430 36.93 17.56 5.15
N MET A 431 38.01 17.17 4.46
CA MET A 431 38.26 15.77 4.06
C MET A 431 39.59 15.22 4.56
N GLY A 432 40.45 16.04 5.17
CA GLY A 432 41.67 15.57 5.81
C GLY A 432 41.41 14.93 7.18
N PRO A 433 42.46 14.39 7.82
CA PRO A 433 42.35 13.90 9.19
C PRO A 433 41.83 14.99 10.13
N PRO A 434 40.87 14.69 11.02
CA PRO A 434 40.38 13.35 11.39
C PRO A 434 39.19 12.82 10.58
N PHE A 435 38.65 13.59 9.63
CA PHE A 435 37.38 13.28 8.95
C PHE A 435 37.53 12.17 7.91
N ASN A 436 38.58 12.22 7.09
CA ASN A 436 38.85 11.28 5.98
C ASN A 436 37.62 10.98 5.10
N THR A 437 36.80 11.99 4.81
CA THR A 437 35.48 11.87 4.17
C THR A 437 35.52 11.76 2.65
N TRP A 438 36.67 11.39 2.08
CA TRP A 438 36.86 11.14 0.64
C TRP A 438 35.84 10.16 0.08
N ASP A 439 35.44 9.25 0.95
CA ASP A 439 34.51 8.16 0.75
C ASP A 439 33.05 8.56 0.68
N GLN A 440 32.73 9.70 1.28
CA GLN A 440 31.37 10.22 1.42
C GLN A 440 30.98 11.14 0.26
N ILE A 441 31.89 11.44 -0.66
CA ILE A 441 31.55 12.19 -1.88
C ILE A 441 30.61 11.33 -2.72
N GLY A 442 29.38 11.81 -2.91
CA GLY A 442 28.43 11.17 -3.81
C GLY A 442 28.65 11.65 -5.25
N LEU A 443 28.67 10.74 -6.21
CA LEU A 443 28.51 11.07 -7.62
C LEU A 443 27.03 11.02 -7.98
N TYR A 444 26.58 12.04 -8.69
CA TYR A 444 25.19 12.20 -9.13
C TYR A 444 25.18 12.52 -10.61
N THR A 445 24.16 12.05 -11.33
CA THR A 445 23.88 12.46 -12.70
C THR A 445 22.63 13.33 -12.73
N TYR A 446 22.61 14.28 -13.64
CA TYR A 446 21.51 15.19 -13.88
C TYR A 446 21.10 15.07 -15.33
N ASP A 447 19.81 14.88 -15.57
CA ASP A 447 19.30 14.88 -16.94
C ASP A 447 19.29 16.30 -17.52
N ALA A 448 19.91 16.51 -18.67
CA ALA A 448 20.07 17.86 -19.25
C ALA A 448 18.74 18.54 -19.62
N GLY A 449 17.68 17.78 -19.89
CA GLY A 449 16.37 18.36 -20.24
C GLY A 449 15.51 18.68 -19.02
N THR A 450 15.61 17.88 -17.96
CA THR A 450 14.70 17.96 -16.80
C THR A 450 15.37 18.41 -15.51
N CYS A 451 16.71 18.39 -15.47
CA CYS A 451 17.54 18.63 -14.30
C CYS A 451 17.18 17.78 -13.08
N GLN A 452 16.57 16.61 -13.32
CA GLN A 452 16.34 15.63 -12.27
C GLN A 452 17.65 14.97 -11.88
N GLU A 453 17.93 15.03 -10.57
CA GLU A 453 19.07 14.40 -9.93
C GLU A 453 18.87 12.88 -9.81
N ARG A 454 19.94 12.13 -10.05
CA ARG A 454 20.00 10.69 -9.80
C ARG A 454 21.33 10.34 -9.14
N PHE A 455 21.27 9.75 -7.97
CA PHE A 455 22.44 9.22 -7.29
C PHE A 455 23.06 8.10 -8.13
N LEU A 456 24.37 8.19 -8.34
CA LEU A 456 25.15 7.20 -9.08
C LEU A 456 25.75 6.20 -8.09
N PHE A 457 26.65 6.67 -7.22
CA PHE A 457 27.26 5.92 -6.12
C PHE A 457 28.04 6.89 -5.20
N THR A 458 28.40 6.43 -3.99
CA THR A 458 29.37 7.08 -3.10
C THR A 458 30.74 6.45 -3.31
N ARG A 459 31.81 7.25 -3.21
CA ARG A 459 33.16 6.86 -3.63
C ARG A 459 33.80 5.66 -2.91
N ASN A 460 33.17 4.96 -1.97
CA ASN A 460 33.82 3.86 -1.25
C ASN A 460 33.20 2.46 -1.36
N GLY A 461 34.07 1.49 -1.66
CA GLY A 461 34.52 0.58 -0.61
C GLY A 461 33.96 -0.84 -0.54
N CYS A 462 33.39 -1.44 -1.59
CA CYS A 462 32.83 -2.80 -1.49
C CYS A 462 33.86 -3.91 -1.73
N GLY A 463 34.81 -4.07 -0.80
CA GLY A 463 35.78 -5.16 -0.72
C GLY A 463 35.59 -5.92 0.60
N CYS A 464 34.48 -6.61 0.79
CA CYS A 464 34.09 -7.22 2.05
C CYS A 464 34.03 -8.76 1.94
N PHE A 465 34.15 -9.42 3.08
CA PHE A 465 33.95 -10.85 3.26
C PHE A 465 32.48 -11.18 3.53
N ASN A 466 32.07 -12.40 3.21
CA ASN A 466 30.83 -12.97 3.72
C ASN A 466 30.87 -13.07 5.25
N GLU A 467 29.74 -12.86 5.93
CA GLU A 467 29.63 -12.86 7.40
C GLU A 467 30.15 -14.14 8.10
N ASN A 468 30.14 -15.28 7.41
CA ASN A 468 30.57 -16.58 7.95
C ASN A 468 32.06 -16.90 7.68
N THR A 469 32.80 -15.95 7.09
CA THR A 469 34.24 -16.11 6.84
C THR A 469 34.99 -16.23 8.15
N LEU A 470 35.81 -17.28 8.28
CA LEU A 470 36.63 -17.54 9.45
C LEU A 470 37.97 -16.83 9.34
N ILE A 471 38.27 -15.94 10.29
CA ILE A 471 39.54 -15.21 10.38
C ILE A 471 40.45 -15.90 11.38
N LEU A 472 41.72 -16.13 11.01
CA LEU A 472 42.74 -16.68 11.90
C LEU A 472 43.15 -15.62 12.94
N LEU A 473 42.95 -15.95 14.22
CA LEU A 473 43.27 -15.07 15.33
C LEU A 473 44.77 -15.06 15.63
N GLY A 474 45.21 -14.08 16.41
CA GLY A 474 46.62 -13.78 16.66
C GLY A 474 47.46 -14.89 17.32
N ASP A 475 46.84 -15.96 17.82
CA ASP A 475 47.57 -17.15 18.28
C ASP A 475 48.03 -18.07 17.12
N GLY A 476 47.61 -17.77 15.89
CA GLY A 476 47.93 -18.53 14.68
C GLY A 476 47.25 -19.89 14.60
N ILE A 477 46.27 -20.18 15.47
CA ILE A 477 45.61 -21.49 15.58
C ILE A 477 44.09 -21.34 15.60
N THR A 478 43.57 -20.46 16.46
CA THR A 478 42.12 -20.31 16.61
C THR A 478 41.54 -19.47 15.49
N GLN A 479 40.34 -19.83 15.06
CA GLN A 479 39.61 -19.09 14.05
C GLN A 479 38.29 -18.60 14.63
N LYS A 480 37.84 -17.44 14.16
CA LYS A 480 36.54 -16.87 14.54
C LYS A 480 35.84 -16.30 13.31
N SER A 481 34.52 -16.46 13.23
CA SER A 481 33.71 -15.82 12.19
C SER A 481 33.94 -14.30 12.21
N ILE A 482 34.06 -13.68 11.05
CA ILE A 482 34.34 -12.24 10.94
C ILE A 482 33.25 -11.39 11.64
N LYS A 483 31.99 -11.85 11.61
CA LYS A 483 30.87 -11.22 12.32
C LYS A 483 30.95 -11.29 13.85
N ASP A 484 31.72 -12.23 14.38
CA ASP A 484 31.89 -12.45 15.83
C ASP A 484 33.17 -11.78 16.35
N LEU A 485 33.98 -11.18 15.48
CA LEU A 485 35.17 -10.42 15.88
C LEU A 485 34.79 -9.19 16.70
N THR A 486 35.63 -8.87 17.66
CA THR A 486 35.54 -7.70 18.53
C THR A 486 36.85 -6.92 18.49
N TYR A 487 36.82 -5.65 18.85
CA TYR A 487 38.04 -4.82 18.92
C TYR A 487 39.11 -5.33 19.92
N ASN A 488 38.75 -6.25 20.81
CA ASN A 488 39.70 -6.87 21.74
C ASN A 488 40.40 -8.10 21.15
N ASP A 489 39.94 -8.59 20.00
CA ASP A 489 40.59 -9.68 19.28
C ASP A 489 41.86 -9.17 18.59
N THR A 490 42.77 -10.10 18.32
CA THR A 490 43.94 -9.87 17.48
C THR A 490 43.90 -10.84 16.31
N ILE A 491 44.39 -10.41 15.15
CA ILE A 491 44.39 -11.17 13.90
C ILE A 491 45.82 -11.60 13.59
N TRP A 492 45.99 -12.83 13.13
CA TRP A 492 47.28 -13.34 12.66
C TRP A 492 47.65 -12.74 11.32
N ASN A 493 48.84 -12.15 11.24
CA ASN A 493 49.42 -11.71 10.00
C ASN A 493 50.39 -12.79 9.44
N PRO A 494 50.13 -13.32 8.23
CA PRO A 494 50.92 -14.41 7.67
C PRO A 494 52.30 -13.98 7.18
N SER A 495 52.50 -12.71 6.80
CA SER A 495 53.79 -12.22 6.29
C SER A 495 54.82 -11.96 7.41
N HIS A 496 54.36 -11.48 8.56
CA HIS A 496 55.20 -11.10 9.70
C HIS A 496 55.18 -12.15 10.81
N HIS A 497 54.32 -13.16 10.71
CA HIS A 497 54.12 -14.20 11.72
C HIS A 497 53.88 -13.63 13.13
N ARG A 498 53.03 -12.59 13.23
CA ARG A 498 52.67 -11.96 14.50
C ARG A 498 51.22 -11.49 14.51
N ALA A 499 50.70 -11.29 15.72
CA ALA A 499 49.36 -10.77 15.95
C ALA A 499 49.31 -9.24 15.81
N TYR A 500 48.24 -8.72 15.21
CA TYR A 500 47.88 -7.30 15.23
C TYR A 500 46.49 -7.09 15.83
N SER A 501 46.32 -6.05 16.63
CA SER A 501 44.99 -5.66 17.14
C SER A 501 44.13 -5.11 16.02
N ILE A 502 42.82 -5.30 16.10
CA ILE A 502 41.88 -4.71 15.13
C ILE A 502 41.79 -3.19 15.34
N ARG A 503 42.02 -2.42 14.28
CA ARG A 503 41.85 -0.96 14.24
C ARG A 503 40.40 -0.58 13.91
N LYS A 504 39.79 -1.28 12.95
CA LYS A 504 38.45 -0.97 12.43
C LYS A 504 37.71 -2.25 12.03
N ILE A 505 36.39 -2.27 12.23
CA ILE A 505 35.48 -3.27 11.68
C ILE A 505 34.41 -2.52 10.88
N SER A 506 34.18 -2.90 9.62
CA SER A 506 33.09 -2.40 8.79
C SER A 506 32.05 -3.48 8.54
N VAL A 507 30.78 -3.09 8.52
CA VAL A 507 29.63 -3.96 8.24
C VAL A 507 28.62 -3.21 7.39
N GLY A 508 28.01 -3.88 6.42
CA GLY A 508 26.90 -3.32 5.65
C GLY A 508 26.26 -4.35 4.73
N PRO A 509 25.02 -4.09 4.26
CA PRO A 509 24.33 -4.97 3.34
C PRO A 509 24.99 -4.94 1.95
N GLU A 510 25.24 -6.11 1.36
CA GLU A 510 25.81 -6.23 0.03
C GLU A 510 24.73 -6.38 -1.04
N LYS A 511 24.72 -5.42 -1.97
CA LYS A 511 23.74 -5.30 -3.03
C LYS A 511 24.30 -5.68 -4.40
N VAL A 512 25.56 -6.08 -4.48
CA VAL A 512 26.21 -6.59 -5.69
C VAL A 512 26.57 -8.07 -5.56
N PRO A 513 26.66 -8.83 -6.68
CA PRO A 513 27.10 -10.22 -6.63
C PRO A 513 28.46 -10.39 -5.96
N MET A 514 28.63 -11.51 -5.27
CA MET A 514 29.89 -11.88 -4.61
C MET A 514 30.65 -12.91 -5.47
N PHE A 515 31.94 -13.08 -5.20
CA PHE A 515 32.81 -14.06 -5.82
C PHE A 515 33.11 -15.17 -4.80
N HIS A 516 32.80 -16.40 -5.17
CA HIS A 516 33.20 -17.61 -4.47
C HIS A 516 34.45 -18.18 -5.14
N ILE A 517 35.55 -18.18 -4.41
CA ILE A 517 36.88 -18.56 -4.88
C ILE A 517 37.31 -19.80 -4.11
N GLN A 518 37.82 -20.81 -4.81
CA GLN A 518 38.40 -22.00 -4.19
C GLN A 518 39.87 -22.18 -4.59
N ALA A 519 40.72 -22.52 -3.62
CA ALA A 519 42.13 -22.85 -3.83
C ALA A 519 42.61 -23.82 -2.73
N ASP A 520 43.36 -24.85 -3.10
CA ASP A 520 43.89 -25.88 -2.19
C ASP A 520 42.87 -26.49 -1.21
N GLY A 521 41.62 -26.64 -1.63
CA GLY A 521 40.53 -27.18 -0.79
C GLY A 521 39.93 -26.18 0.19
N HIS A 522 40.38 -24.93 0.18
CA HIS A 522 39.79 -23.81 0.91
C HIS A 522 38.80 -23.05 0.02
N ASP A 523 37.74 -22.51 0.62
CA ASP A 523 36.75 -21.67 -0.04
C ASP A 523 36.62 -20.31 0.64
N LEU A 524 36.45 -19.26 -0.16
CA LEU A 524 36.28 -17.90 0.33
C LEU A 524 35.26 -17.16 -0.53
N THR A 525 34.28 -16.52 0.12
CA THR A 525 33.27 -15.70 -0.55
C THR A 525 33.47 -14.23 -0.18
N VAL A 526 33.76 -13.40 -1.18
CA VAL A 526 34.09 -11.98 -1.02
C VAL A 526 33.41 -11.13 -2.08
N THR A 527 33.35 -9.83 -1.89
CA THR A 527 32.88 -8.90 -2.93
C THR A 527 33.96 -8.70 -4.00
N GLY A 528 33.56 -8.18 -5.17
CA GLY A 528 34.46 -8.09 -6.32
C GLY A 528 35.76 -7.32 -6.08
N THR A 529 35.73 -6.24 -5.28
CA THR A 529 36.94 -5.40 -5.08
C THR A 529 37.83 -5.87 -3.93
N HIS A 530 37.56 -7.03 -3.31
CA HIS A 530 38.35 -7.52 -2.19
C HIS A 530 39.76 -7.94 -2.65
N PRO A 531 40.85 -7.50 -1.99
CA PRO A 531 42.21 -7.71 -2.47
C PRO A 531 42.76 -9.09 -2.14
N PHE A 532 43.42 -9.73 -3.10
CA PHE A 532 44.15 -11.00 -2.98
C PHE A 532 45.64 -10.78 -3.22
N ILE A 533 46.46 -11.60 -2.56
CA ILE A 533 47.91 -11.60 -2.73
C ILE A 533 48.29 -12.63 -3.81
N THR A 534 48.80 -12.15 -4.94
CA THR A 534 49.27 -12.97 -6.08
C THR A 534 50.81 -12.85 -6.21
N PRO A 535 51.48 -13.72 -6.97
CA PRO A 535 52.90 -13.55 -7.28
C PRO A 535 53.21 -12.25 -8.03
N GLN A 536 52.21 -11.65 -8.68
CA GLN A 536 52.32 -10.41 -9.45
C GLN A 536 52.06 -9.16 -8.61
N GLY A 537 51.51 -9.32 -7.40
CA GLY A 537 51.21 -8.22 -6.48
C GLY A 537 49.84 -8.38 -5.84
N ILE A 538 49.21 -7.24 -5.54
CA ILE A 538 47.85 -7.21 -5.01
C ILE A 538 46.87 -7.00 -6.17
N GLU A 539 45.91 -7.91 -6.28
CA GLU A 539 44.85 -7.91 -7.31
C GLU A 539 43.47 -8.01 -6.66
N ALA A 540 42.46 -7.38 -7.23
CA ALA A 540 41.08 -7.48 -6.74
C ALA A 540 40.45 -8.81 -7.17
N ALA A 541 39.44 -9.30 -6.42
CA ALA A 541 38.75 -10.56 -6.71
C ALA A 541 38.21 -10.64 -8.15
N PHE A 542 37.72 -9.53 -8.71
CA PHE A 542 37.21 -9.48 -10.09
C PHE A 542 38.31 -9.52 -11.16
N GLU A 543 39.58 -9.26 -10.78
CA GLU A 543 40.75 -9.31 -11.67
C GLU A 543 41.33 -10.72 -11.76
N LEU A 544 40.95 -11.61 -10.83
CA LEU A 544 41.47 -12.97 -10.76
C LEU A 544 40.93 -13.88 -11.86
N GLU A 545 41.78 -14.77 -12.34
CA GLU A 545 41.43 -15.81 -13.32
C GLU A 545 41.58 -17.22 -12.73
N GLN A 546 40.75 -18.16 -13.19
CA GLN A 546 40.87 -19.57 -12.79
C GLN A 546 42.25 -20.11 -13.24
N GLY A 547 42.94 -20.80 -12.33
CA GLY A 547 44.30 -21.28 -12.52
C GLY A 547 45.38 -20.28 -12.09
N GLN A 548 45.04 -19.03 -11.82
CA GLN A 548 45.97 -18.04 -11.25
C GLN A 548 46.38 -18.45 -9.84
N LEU A 549 47.61 -18.11 -9.45
CA LEU A 549 48.18 -18.45 -8.16
C LEU A 549 47.83 -17.38 -7.12
N ILE A 550 47.33 -17.80 -5.96
CA ILE A 550 47.07 -16.93 -4.79
C ILE A 550 47.76 -17.47 -3.54
N SER A 551 48.11 -16.56 -2.63
CA SER A 551 48.82 -16.88 -1.39
C SER A 551 47.92 -17.61 -0.39
N MET A 552 48.45 -18.66 0.22
CA MET A 552 47.78 -19.52 1.22
C MET A 552 48.40 -19.31 2.60
N ASP A 553 47.67 -19.67 3.66
CA ASP A 553 48.13 -19.54 5.05
C ASP A 553 49.42 -20.31 5.37
N SER A 554 49.68 -21.38 4.63
CA SER A 554 50.93 -22.17 4.65
C SER A 554 52.16 -21.40 4.15
N GLY A 555 51.99 -20.19 3.61
CA GLY A 555 53.04 -19.39 2.97
C GLY A 555 53.37 -19.85 1.55
N THR A 556 52.60 -20.77 0.98
CA THR A 556 52.72 -21.23 -0.41
C THR A 556 51.70 -20.53 -1.31
N PHE A 557 51.91 -20.62 -2.62
CA PHE A 557 50.92 -20.18 -3.61
C PHE A 557 50.21 -21.38 -4.21
N ALA A 558 48.88 -21.33 -4.28
CA ALA A 558 48.06 -22.38 -4.87
C ALA A 558 47.21 -21.85 -6.03
N PRO A 559 46.96 -22.67 -7.07
CA PRO A 559 46.11 -22.26 -8.19
C PRO A 559 44.64 -22.21 -7.77
N ILE A 560 43.94 -21.18 -8.23
CA ILE A 560 42.50 -21.07 -8.07
C ILE A 560 41.81 -22.17 -8.89
N SER A 561 41.12 -23.08 -8.21
CA SER A 561 40.40 -24.18 -8.84
C SER A 561 39.00 -23.78 -9.31
N VAL A 562 38.36 -22.81 -8.64
CA VAL A 562 37.00 -22.33 -8.94
C VAL A 562 36.90 -20.82 -8.72
N ILE A 563 36.25 -20.12 -9.66
CA ILE A 563 35.72 -18.77 -9.48
C ILE A 563 34.25 -18.80 -9.91
N GLU A 564 33.34 -18.55 -8.98
CA GLU A 564 31.89 -18.52 -9.22
C GLU A 564 31.31 -17.18 -8.76
N ILE A 565 30.41 -16.61 -9.56
CA ILE A 565 29.68 -15.40 -9.18
C ILE A 565 28.39 -15.81 -8.46
N ILE A 566 28.27 -15.46 -7.18
CA ILE A 566 27.08 -15.67 -6.37
C ILE A 566 26.14 -14.47 -6.55
N PRO A 567 24.93 -14.66 -7.13
CA PRO A 567 23.97 -13.59 -7.30
C PRO A 567 23.43 -13.11 -5.95
N VAL A 568 22.99 -11.85 -5.91
CA VAL A 568 22.43 -11.24 -4.70
C VAL A 568 21.07 -11.89 -4.39
N PRO A 569 20.88 -12.48 -3.20
CA PRO A 569 19.58 -12.98 -2.79
C PRO A 569 18.56 -11.83 -2.62
N SER A 570 17.26 -12.15 -2.58
CA SER A 570 16.19 -11.14 -2.45
C SER A 570 16.31 -10.27 -1.20
N SER A 571 16.99 -10.76 -0.16
CA SER A 571 17.43 -9.98 1.00
C SER A 571 18.96 -9.89 0.96
N PRO A 572 19.54 -8.71 0.70
CA PRO A 572 21.00 -8.49 0.71
C PRO A 572 21.66 -9.09 1.96
N PRO A 573 22.71 -9.93 1.84
CA PRO A 573 23.45 -10.42 2.99
C PRO A 573 24.31 -9.31 3.58
N ASP A 574 24.58 -9.35 4.88
CA ASP A 574 25.58 -8.48 5.48
C ASP A 574 26.98 -8.98 5.14
N VAL A 575 27.84 -8.05 4.75
CA VAL A 575 29.27 -8.29 4.49
C VAL A 575 30.12 -7.48 5.44
N TRP A 576 31.31 -7.99 5.72
CA TRP A 576 32.18 -7.52 6.79
C TRP A 576 33.59 -7.27 6.26
N ASN A 577 34.28 -6.26 6.77
CA ASN A 577 35.72 -6.13 6.57
C ASN A 577 36.39 -5.65 7.87
N VAL A 578 37.68 -5.83 7.97
CA VAL A 578 38.51 -5.45 9.12
C VAL A 578 39.72 -4.67 8.65
N GLU A 579 40.21 -3.77 9.48
CA GLU A 579 41.52 -3.12 9.33
C GLU A 579 42.34 -3.47 10.56
N VAL A 580 43.56 -3.96 10.38
CA VAL A 580 44.48 -4.22 11.49
C VAL A 580 45.27 -2.96 11.85
N ASN A 581 45.67 -2.85 13.10
CA ASN A 581 46.45 -1.72 13.60
C ASN A 581 47.94 -1.90 13.30
N ALA A 582 48.29 -1.79 12.02
CA ALA A 582 49.65 -1.86 11.50
C ALA A 582 50.15 -0.51 10.99
N ALA A 583 51.43 -0.40 10.64
CA ALA A 583 51.95 0.82 10.02
C ALA A 583 51.50 0.87 8.55
N ASP A 584 50.94 2.00 8.13
CA ASP A 584 50.35 2.19 6.81
C ASP A 584 51.39 2.02 5.66
N ASP A 585 52.69 2.18 5.92
CA ASP A 585 53.77 1.97 4.95
C ASP A 585 54.19 0.49 4.79
N ASP A 586 53.61 -0.44 5.54
CA ASP A 586 53.91 -1.86 5.53
C ASP A 586 52.70 -2.68 5.03
N LEU A 587 52.58 -2.83 3.70
CA LEU A 587 51.50 -3.63 3.10
C LEU A 587 51.53 -5.10 3.53
N GLY A 588 52.71 -5.64 3.90
CA GLY A 588 52.81 -7.00 4.42
C GLY A 588 52.07 -7.14 5.75
N ALA A 589 52.06 -6.08 6.58
CA ALA A 589 51.39 -6.05 7.88
C ALA A 589 49.86 -5.96 7.80
N HIS A 590 49.32 -5.60 6.64
CA HIS A 590 47.89 -5.52 6.35
C HIS A 590 47.31 -6.77 5.67
N GLN A 591 48.09 -7.86 5.61
CA GLN A 591 47.60 -9.16 5.15
C GLN A 591 46.89 -9.91 6.29
N VAL A 592 45.81 -10.62 5.96
CA VAL A 592 45.02 -11.43 6.90
C VAL A 592 44.76 -12.81 6.31
N VAL A 593 44.56 -13.82 7.17
CA VAL A 593 44.17 -15.17 6.75
C VAL A 593 42.66 -15.34 6.95
N ALA A 594 41.95 -15.57 5.84
CA ALA A 594 40.51 -15.78 5.78
C ALA A 594 40.21 -17.15 5.15
N ASN A 595 39.58 -18.06 5.90
CA ASN A 595 39.34 -19.45 5.52
C ASN A 595 40.59 -20.20 5.01
N GLY A 596 41.80 -19.83 5.46
CA GLY A 596 43.07 -20.43 5.00
C GLY A 596 43.68 -19.77 3.76
N ILE A 597 43.03 -18.75 3.18
CA ILE A 597 43.54 -17.95 2.06
C ILE A 597 44.07 -16.61 2.58
N VAL A 598 45.21 -16.16 2.06
CA VAL A 598 45.78 -14.85 2.43
C VAL A 598 45.19 -13.75 1.54
N THR A 599 44.53 -12.79 2.18
CA THR A 599 43.95 -11.61 1.52
C THR A 599 44.47 -10.32 2.15
N GLY A 600 44.13 -9.18 1.56
CA GLY A 600 44.37 -7.88 2.17
C GLY A 600 43.19 -7.42 3.04
N ASP A 601 43.49 -6.63 4.07
CA ASP A 601 42.50 -5.98 4.91
C ASP A 601 41.91 -4.72 4.24
N LEU A 602 41.08 -3.97 4.97
CA LEU A 602 40.46 -2.73 4.51
C LEU A 602 41.47 -1.64 4.07
N TYR A 603 42.68 -1.61 4.65
CA TYR A 603 43.70 -0.64 4.28
C TYR A 603 44.23 -0.93 2.87
N ILE A 604 44.64 -2.19 2.61
CA ILE A 604 45.12 -2.60 1.27
C ILE A 604 44.04 -2.36 0.22
N GLN A 605 42.78 -2.66 0.54
CA GLN A 605 41.66 -2.41 -0.34
C GLN A 605 41.56 -0.91 -0.70
N THR A 606 41.61 -0.03 0.30
CA THR A 606 41.51 1.43 0.09
C THR A 606 42.67 1.95 -0.74
N LEU A 607 43.88 1.45 -0.51
CA LEU A 607 45.06 1.81 -1.29
C LEU A 607 44.90 1.39 -2.76
N LYS A 608 44.51 0.13 -3.01
CA LYS A 608 44.32 -0.39 -4.37
C LYS A 608 43.25 0.38 -5.14
N GLN A 609 42.17 0.76 -4.45
CA GLN A 609 41.11 1.61 -5.03
C GLN A 609 41.58 3.03 -5.34
N ALA A 610 42.60 3.54 -4.65
CA ALA A 610 43.18 4.86 -4.93
C ALA A 610 44.14 4.86 -6.14
N GLU A 611 44.68 3.69 -6.51
CA GLU A 611 45.52 3.51 -7.70
C GLU A 611 44.71 3.40 -9.01
N GLN A 612 43.41 3.12 -8.90
CA GLN A 612 42.44 3.03 -10.01
C GLN A 612 41.72 4.36 -10.26
#